data_AF-A0A9N9F9U1-F1
#
_entry.id   AF-A0A9N9F9U1-F1
#
_cell.length_a   1.000
_cell.length_b   1.000
_cell.length_c   1.000
_cell.angle_alpha   90.00
_cell.angle_beta   90.00
_cell.angle_gamma   90.00
#
_symmetry.space_group_name_H-M   'P 1'
#
loop_
_entity.id
_entity.type
_entity.pdbx_description
1 polymer ?
#
loop_
_entity_poly.entity_id
_entity_poly.type
_entity_poly.pdbx_seq_one_letter_code
_entity_poly.pdbx_strand_id
1 'polypeptide(L)'
;MVGNEKIPNKLVLSNDGNKINIITGVPYRISHSGLYVDDSCGSRPCLSPDYHPPDHFFYLRQLWVLKETSYPRGYKIAANGNYMDSLGGGHKAKCFLSPFDNPPEDSAYSQQIWSFYSETGSKSKAFQIKNEQNTRFLGVDKIFFNKKKDEQNNRSLDIPSRDSGSNIYFRNRPTDAWNFIPAFDYKLNAVVDNFEYKIPPGIKTQKIEKTIHEDILNNLSSSSKLITTFDFQEGLINTFKFSFNESLDFISETKLITVIPFKDIEKEFNFKYSFEANKSSKIMEKELCTTTKTIEVSPKSCVKVTDYCDFMVNIEIPFKATAEITAICDRYKEDGTIVKNSEVEEDAVRLFLKENNFQGKIIKFEGNSIFAKVNDTFRGSYVLKTYRKLEDIIPMVPENTVCID
;
A
#
# COMPACT_ATOMS: atom_id res chain seq x y z
N MET A 1 -29.99 -18.81 -2.11
CA MET A 1 -28.79 -18.12 -2.63
C MET A 1 -28.09 -17.52 -1.42
N VAL A 2 -27.10 -18.21 -0.87
CA VAL A 2 -26.31 -17.73 0.27
C VAL A 2 -24.97 -17.32 -0.31
N GLY A 3 -24.57 -16.07 -0.06
CA GLY A 3 -23.53 -15.37 -0.80
C GLY A 3 -22.16 -15.98 -0.65
N ASN A 4 -21.38 -15.86 -1.73
CA ASN A 4 -19.94 -16.04 -1.81
C ASN A 4 -19.20 -15.06 -0.88
N GLU A 5 -19.39 -15.18 0.43
CA GLU A 5 -18.77 -14.30 1.41
C GLU A 5 -17.29 -14.62 1.57
N LYS A 6 -16.48 -13.56 1.61
CA LYS A 6 -15.04 -13.65 1.86
C LYS A 6 -14.84 -13.92 3.35
N ILE A 7 -13.88 -14.77 3.69
CA ILE A 7 -13.50 -14.94 5.09
C ILE A 7 -12.92 -13.61 5.59
N PRO A 8 -13.41 -13.05 6.73
CA PRO A 8 -12.93 -11.78 7.26
C PRO A 8 -11.43 -11.82 7.59
N ASN A 9 -10.71 -10.71 7.39
CA ASN A 9 -9.31 -10.56 7.78
C ASN A 9 -9.20 -9.98 9.19
N LYS A 10 -9.02 -10.85 10.19
CA LYS A 10 -8.78 -10.47 11.59
C LYS A 10 -7.46 -11.03 12.09
N LEU A 11 -6.80 -10.30 12.98
CA LEU A 11 -5.61 -10.80 13.65
C LEU A 11 -5.97 -12.00 14.53
N VAL A 12 -5.22 -13.07 14.35
CA VAL A 12 -5.33 -14.28 15.17
C VAL A 12 -4.89 -13.96 16.59
N LEU A 13 -5.60 -14.51 17.55
CA LEU A 13 -5.30 -14.43 18.97
C LEU A 13 -4.69 -15.76 19.41
N SER A 14 -3.58 -15.70 20.14
CA SER A 14 -3.07 -16.85 20.88
C SER A 14 -4.00 -17.20 22.04
N ASN A 15 -3.82 -18.38 22.60
CA ASN A 15 -4.64 -18.91 23.68
C ASN A 15 -4.62 -18.04 24.96
N ASP A 16 -3.56 -17.26 25.19
CA ASP A 16 -3.47 -16.29 26.29
C ASP A 16 -4.13 -14.93 25.96
N GLY A 17 -4.60 -14.73 24.73
CA GLY A 17 -5.29 -13.54 24.25
C GLY A 17 -4.40 -12.51 23.56
N ASN A 18 -3.11 -12.82 23.35
CA ASN A 18 -2.20 -11.92 22.65
C ASN A 18 -2.44 -11.98 21.12
N LYS A 19 -2.35 -10.84 20.45
CA LYS A 19 -2.41 -10.77 18.98
C LYS A 19 -1.12 -11.36 18.40
N ILE A 20 -1.23 -12.37 17.55
CA ILE A 20 -0.11 -12.94 16.79
C ILE A 20 -0.11 -12.42 15.35
N ASN A 21 1.06 -12.41 14.70
CA ASN A 21 1.23 -11.84 13.35
C ASN A 21 0.72 -12.79 12.25
N ILE A 22 -0.53 -13.26 12.39
CA ILE A 22 -1.25 -14.08 11.42
C ILE A 22 -2.66 -13.51 11.29
N ILE A 23 -3.23 -13.52 10.09
CA ILE A 23 -4.55 -12.98 9.79
C ILE A 23 -5.45 -14.09 9.24
N THR A 24 -6.74 -14.08 9.56
CA THR A 24 -7.71 -15.00 8.96
C THR A 24 -8.02 -14.66 7.50
N GLY A 25 -8.50 -15.62 6.71
CA GLY A 25 -8.99 -15.36 5.35
C GLY A 25 -7.95 -15.04 4.28
N VAL A 26 -6.65 -15.13 4.59
CA VAL A 26 -5.54 -15.03 3.62
C VAL A 26 -4.72 -16.33 3.59
N PRO A 27 -4.13 -16.71 2.43
CA PRO A 27 -3.44 -17.99 2.28
C PRO A 27 -2.02 -17.99 2.85
N TYR A 28 -1.70 -19.02 3.62
CA TYR A 28 -0.37 -19.27 4.17
C TYR A 28 0.16 -20.61 3.71
N ARG A 29 1.48 -20.71 3.60
CA ARG A 29 2.17 -21.99 3.72
C ARG A 29 2.48 -22.23 5.19
N ILE A 30 2.07 -23.38 5.70
CA ILE A 30 2.40 -23.81 7.06
C ILE A 30 3.68 -24.63 6.98
N SER A 31 4.73 -24.26 7.71
CA SER A 31 6.02 -24.95 7.65
C SER A 31 6.57 -25.38 9.00
N HIS A 32 7.29 -26.49 8.98
CA HIS A 32 7.99 -27.06 10.13
C HIS A 32 9.38 -27.57 9.70
N SER A 33 10.44 -27.05 10.30
CA SER A 33 11.83 -27.43 10.00
C SER A 33 12.16 -27.47 8.50
N GLY A 34 11.63 -26.51 7.72
CA GLY A 34 11.84 -26.40 6.28
C GLY A 34 10.95 -27.29 5.40
N LEU A 35 10.05 -28.08 5.98
CA LEU A 35 9.02 -28.84 5.27
C LEU A 35 7.68 -28.09 5.31
N TYR A 36 6.87 -28.24 4.28
CA TYR A 36 5.57 -27.58 4.11
C TYR A 36 4.42 -28.57 4.25
N VAL A 37 3.33 -28.17 4.91
CA VAL A 37 2.11 -28.97 4.95
C VAL A 37 1.46 -28.98 3.57
N ASP A 38 1.17 -30.18 3.07
CA ASP A 38 0.72 -30.47 1.71
C ASP A 38 -0.50 -31.41 1.75
N ASP A 39 -1.54 -31.11 0.96
CA ASP A 39 -2.78 -31.89 0.88
C ASP A 39 -2.72 -33.12 -0.05
N SER A 40 -1.57 -33.39 -0.69
CA SER A 40 -1.41 -34.40 -1.75
C SER A 40 -1.59 -35.86 -1.33
N CYS A 41 -1.70 -36.15 -0.03
CA CYS A 41 -1.74 -37.52 0.49
C CYS A 41 -3.18 -38.03 0.78
N GLY A 42 -4.16 -37.55 0.01
CA GLY A 42 -5.56 -37.97 0.11
C GLY A 42 -6.23 -37.41 1.37
N SER A 43 -6.80 -38.26 2.21
CA SER A 43 -7.45 -37.81 3.45
C SER A 43 -6.47 -37.46 4.57
N ARG A 44 -5.16 -37.53 4.36
CA ARG A 44 -4.15 -37.17 5.38
C ARG A 44 -3.22 -36.11 4.82
N PRO A 45 -3.04 -34.97 5.49
CA PRO A 45 -2.01 -34.02 5.10
C PRO A 45 -0.62 -34.62 5.35
N CYS A 46 0.32 -34.32 4.47
CA CYS A 46 1.70 -34.74 4.57
C CYS A 46 2.64 -33.53 4.56
N LEU A 47 3.92 -33.78 4.83
CA LEU A 47 4.98 -32.79 4.80
C LEU A 47 5.81 -33.00 3.54
N SER A 48 5.82 -31.97 2.69
CA SER A 48 6.62 -31.93 1.48
C SER A 48 7.90 -31.11 1.72
N PRO A 49 9.08 -31.59 1.27
CA PRO A 49 10.27 -30.75 1.22
C PRO A 49 10.20 -29.72 0.08
N ASP A 50 9.31 -29.93 -0.89
CA ASP A 50 9.25 -29.12 -2.09
C ASP A 50 8.46 -27.85 -1.84
N TYR A 51 9.07 -26.72 -2.18
CA TYR A 51 8.38 -25.44 -2.27
C TYR A 51 7.67 -25.36 -3.62
N HIS A 52 6.34 -25.29 -3.63
CA HIS A 52 5.58 -25.11 -4.87
C HIS A 52 5.34 -23.61 -5.11
N PRO A 53 6.01 -22.94 -6.06
CA PRO A 53 5.77 -21.52 -6.39
C PRO A 53 4.39 -21.28 -7.03
N PRO A 54 3.89 -20.03 -7.11
CA PRO A 54 2.54 -19.72 -7.61
C PRO A 54 2.16 -20.26 -9.00
N ASP A 55 3.14 -20.48 -9.86
CA ASP A 55 3.02 -21.03 -11.21
C ASP A 55 3.05 -22.57 -11.25
N HIS A 56 3.35 -23.22 -10.13
CA HIS A 56 3.41 -24.67 -10.04
C HIS A 56 2.03 -25.31 -9.96
N PHE A 57 1.82 -26.43 -10.66
CA PHE A 57 0.54 -27.14 -10.69
C PHE A 57 0.06 -27.61 -9.30
N PHE A 58 1.00 -27.86 -8.36
CA PHE A 58 0.69 -28.23 -6.98
C PHE A 58 0.71 -27.05 -5.99
N TYR A 59 0.78 -25.80 -6.45
CA TYR A 59 0.82 -24.62 -5.58
C TYR A 59 -0.32 -24.59 -4.56
N LEU A 60 -1.56 -24.82 -5.01
CA LEU A 60 -2.77 -24.76 -4.19
C LEU A 60 -2.77 -25.79 -3.05
N ARG A 61 -2.02 -26.90 -3.18
CA ARG A 61 -1.94 -27.97 -2.18
C ARG A 61 -1.26 -27.54 -0.88
N GLN A 62 -0.47 -26.47 -0.95
CA GLN A 62 0.29 -25.93 0.18
C GLN A 62 -0.32 -24.63 0.73
N LEU A 63 -1.51 -24.24 0.24
CA LEU A 63 -2.20 -23.05 0.70
C LEU A 63 -3.24 -23.41 1.76
N TRP A 64 -3.02 -22.85 2.94
CA TRP A 64 -3.85 -23.05 4.11
C TRP A 64 -4.38 -21.72 4.61
N VAL A 65 -5.63 -21.68 5.04
CA VAL A 65 -6.31 -20.47 5.48
C VAL A 65 -6.89 -20.69 6.86
N LEU A 66 -6.80 -19.66 7.70
CA LEU A 66 -7.43 -19.67 9.01
C LEU A 66 -8.81 -19.01 8.94
N LYS A 67 -9.79 -19.68 9.57
CA LYS A 67 -11.16 -19.18 9.74
C LYS A 67 -11.45 -19.07 11.23
N GLU A 68 -11.91 -17.89 11.67
CA GLU A 68 -12.35 -17.68 13.04
C GLU A 68 -13.61 -18.50 13.33
N THR A 69 -13.76 -18.95 14.57
CA THR A 69 -14.87 -19.81 14.99
C THR A 69 -15.61 -19.19 16.17
N SER A 70 -16.76 -19.75 16.53
CA SER A 70 -17.48 -19.33 17.75
C SER A 70 -16.76 -19.79 19.02
N TYR A 71 -15.82 -20.74 18.92
CA TYR A 71 -14.99 -21.14 20.05
C TYR A 71 -13.99 -20.02 20.37
N PRO A 72 -13.96 -19.51 21.62
CA PRO A 72 -13.05 -18.41 21.98
C PRO A 72 -11.60 -18.75 21.66
N ARG A 73 -10.96 -17.94 20.79
CA ARG A 73 -9.55 -18.12 20.35
C ARG A 73 -9.30 -19.44 19.62
N GLY A 74 -10.37 -20.07 19.12
CA GLY A 74 -10.32 -21.27 18.29
C GLY A 74 -10.48 -20.94 16.81
N TYR A 75 -9.70 -21.61 15.98
CA TYR A 75 -9.65 -21.39 14.53
C TYR A 75 -9.79 -22.71 13.79
N LYS A 76 -10.44 -22.69 12.63
CA LYS A 76 -10.35 -23.78 11.65
C LYS A 76 -9.18 -23.51 10.71
N ILE A 77 -8.48 -24.57 10.32
CA ILE A 77 -7.42 -24.52 9.31
C ILE A 77 -7.97 -25.21 8.06
N ALA A 78 -8.16 -24.47 6.98
CA ALA A 78 -8.81 -24.96 5.76
C ALA A 78 -7.86 -24.94 4.55
N ALA A 79 -8.03 -25.88 3.63
CA ALA A 79 -7.33 -25.95 2.36
C ALA A 79 -8.20 -26.66 1.31
N ASN A 80 -8.38 -26.04 0.14
CA ASN A 80 -9.04 -26.64 -1.03
C ASN A 80 -10.41 -27.27 -0.71
N GLY A 81 -11.25 -26.55 0.05
CA GLY A 81 -12.57 -27.02 0.49
C GLY A 81 -12.57 -28.07 1.60
N ASN A 82 -11.39 -28.45 2.12
CA ASN A 82 -11.24 -29.36 3.25
C ASN A 82 -10.78 -28.62 4.51
N TYR A 83 -10.98 -29.25 5.66
CA TYR A 83 -10.61 -28.77 6.98
C TYR A 83 -9.62 -29.72 7.63
N MET A 84 -8.58 -29.17 8.25
CA MET A 84 -7.67 -29.92 9.09
C MET A 84 -8.41 -30.37 10.34
N ASP A 85 -8.42 -31.67 10.54
CA ASP A 85 -9.29 -32.32 11.50
C ASP A 85 -8.50 -33.37 12.30
N SER A 86 -8.96 -33.66 13.52
CA SER A 86 -8.29 -34.54 14.46
C SER A 86 -9.17 -35.68 14.96
N LEU A 87 -8.89 -36.90 14.49
CA LEU A 87 -9.72 -38.07 14.75
C LEU A 87 -9.07 -38.92 15.84
N GLY A 88 -9.90 -39.40 16.75
CA GLY A 88 -9.48 -40.20 17.90
C GLY A 88 -9.03 -39.36 19.10
N GLY A 89 -8.55 -40.04 20.14
CA GLY A 89 -8.11 -39.42 21.38
C GLY A 89 -6.90 -40.15 21.98
N GLY A 90 -6.17 -39.46 22.87
CA GLY A 90 -5.01 -40.04 23.54
C GLY A 90 -3.87 -40.39 22.56
N HIS A 91 -3.48 -41.66 22.51
CA HIS A 91 -2.40 -42.18 21.66
C HIS A 91 -2.85 -42.60 20.25
N LYS A 92 -4.14 -42.44 19.93
CA LYS A 92 -4.73 -42.77 18.61
C LYS A 92 -5.10 -41.54 17.80
N ALA A 93 -4.76 -40.35 18.29
CA ALA A 93 -5.03 -39.09 17.60
C ALA A 93 -4.29 -39.06 16.26
N LYS A 94 -5.02 -38.78 15.18
CA LYS A 94 -4.45 -38.63 13.83
C LYS A 94 -4.93 -37.34 13.22
N CYS A 95 -4.07 -36.72 12.42
CA CYS A 95 -4.43 -35.57 11.60
C CYS A 95 -4.97 -36.04 10.24
N PHE A 96 -6.09 -35.48 9.81
CA PHE A 96 -6.73 -35.81 8.54
C PHE A 96 -7.38 -34.57 7.93
N LEU A 97 -7.81 -34.70 6.68
CA LEU A 97 -8.57 -33.69 5.96
C LEU A 97 -10.03 -34.13 5.89
N SER A 98 -10.92 -33.30 6.45
CA SER A 98 -12.36 -33.50 6.38
C SER A 98 -12.96 -32.60 5.29
N PRO A 99 -13.77 -33.13 4.36
CA PRO A 99 -14.48 -32.30 3.38
C PRO A 99 -15.71 -31.59 4.00
N PHE A 100 -16.01 -31.84 5.27
CA PHE A 100 -17.19 -31.29 5.95
C PHE A 100 -16.78 -30.16 6.90
N ASP A 101 -17.44 -29.00 6.77
CA ASP A 101 -17.36 -27.91 7.75
C ASP A 101 -18.28 -28.24 8.94
N ASN A 102 -17.75 -28.83 10.01
CA ASN A 102 -18.56 -29.21 11.16
C ASN A 102 -19.11 -27.94 11.85
N PRO A 103 -20.42 -27.73 12.00
CA PRO A 103 -20.96 -26.56 12.70
C PRO A 103 -20.82 -26.71 14.23
N PRO A 104 -20.96 -25.63 15.02
CA PRO A 104 -20.80 -25.67 16.49
C PRO A 104 -21.66 -26.71 17.22
N GLU A 105 -22.81 -27.06 16.65
CA GLU A 105 -23.75 -28.04 17.20
C GLU A 105 -23.32 -29.50 16.95
N ASP A 106 -22.35 -29.73 16.05
CA ASP A 106 -21.85 -31.06 15.75
C ASP A 106 -20.92 -31.58 16.86
N SER A 107 -21.12 -32.83 17.27
CA SER A 107 -20.23 -33.54 18.20
C SER A 107 -18.76 -33.60 17.74
N ALA A 108 -18.51 -33.49 16.44
CA ALA A 108 -17.18 -33.45 15.83
C ALA A 108 -16.66 -32.02 15.62
N TYR A 109 -17.36 -30.98 16.07
CA TYR A 109 -16.96 -29.59 15.92
C TYR A 109 -15.53 -29.34 16.42
N SER A 110 -15.28 -29.70 17.67
CA SER A 110 -14.00 -29.55 18.37
C SER A 110 -12.83 -30.24 17.69
N GLN A 111 -13.09 -31.25 16.84
CA GLN A 111 -12.05 -31.96 16.09
C GLN A 111 -11.37 -31.05 15.06
N GLN A 112 -12.07 -30.02 14.59
CA GLN A 112 -11.58 -29.04 13.61
C GLN A 112 -11.11 -27.72 14.24
N ILE A 113 -11.18 -27.59 15.58
CA ILE A 113 -10.81 -26.37 16.27
C ILE A 113 -9.37 -26.45 16.74
N TRP A 114 -8.59 -25.45 16.34
CA TRP A 114 -7.18 -25.32 16.63
C TRP A 114 -6.89 -24.00 17.34
N SER A 115 -6.07 -24.06 18.39
CA SER A 115 -5.62 -22.91 19.17
C SER A 115 -4.12 -22.72 19.02
N PHE A 116 -3.68 -21.46 19.07
CA PHE A 116 -2.29 -21.08 18.87
C PHE A 116 -1.61 -20.71 20.18
N TYR A 117 -0.39 -21.20 20.39
CA TYR A 117 0.43 -20.88 21.54
C TYR A 117 1.76 -20.29 21.06
N SER A 118 2.09 -19.11 21.58
CA SER A 118 3.39 -18.45 21.40
C SER A 118 4.11 -18.37 22.73
N GLU A 119 5.43 -18.40 22.72
CA GLU A 119 6.22 -18.13 23.91
C GLU A 119 6.07 -16.66 24.31
N THR A 120 5.66 -16.42 25.56
CA THR A 120 5.47 -15.07 26.09
C THR A 120 6.77 -14.27 25.96
N GLY A 121 6.74 -13.18 25.18
CA GLY A 121 7.91 -12.33 24.95
C GLY A 121 8.84 -12.77 23.82
N SER A 122 8.56 -13.87 23.13
CA SER A 122 9.36 -14.31 21.98
C SER A 122 9.04 -13.47 20.74
N LYS A 123 10.09 -13.03 20.03
CA LYS A 123 9.99 -12.42 18.70
C LYS A 123 9.85 -13.47 17.59
N SER A 124 9.87 -14.76 17.93
CA SER A 124 9.74 -15.84 16.97
C SER A 124 8.40 -15.80 16.26
N LYS A 125 8.39 -15.99 14.93
CA LYS A 125 7.18 -16.19 14.12
C LYS A 125 6.70 -17.66 14.16
N ALA A 126 7.22 -18.47 15.09
CA ALA A 126 6.87 -19.87 15.24
C ALA A 126 5.89 -20.09 16.40
N PHE A 127 4.88 -20.93 16.18
CA PHE A 127 3.77 -21.18 17.10
C PHE A 127 3.58 -22.67 17.32
N GLN A 128 3.11 -23.06 18.50
CA GLN A 128 2.56 -24.40 18.69
C GLN A 128 1.07 -24.36 18.37
N ILE A 129 0.58 -25.39 17.69
CA ILE A 129 -0.82 -25.50 17.27
C ILE A 129 -1.44 -26.64 18.06
N LYS A 130 -2.53 -26.40 18.78
CA LYS A 130 -3.18 -27.40 19.64
C LYS A 130 -4.59 -27.67 19.15
N ASN A 131 -4.98 -28.94 19.07
CA ASN A 131 -6.35 -29.32 18.79
C ASN A 131 -7.19 -29.29 20.07
N GLU A 132 -8.40 -28.74 19.99
CA GLU A 132 -9.28 -28.59 21.16
C GLU A 132 -9.95 -29.91 21.58
N GLN A 133 -10.25 -30.83 20.66
CA GLN A 133 -10.89 -32.10 21.01
C GLN A 133 -10.00 -32.98 21.87
N ASN A 134 -8.77 -33.23 21.43
CA ASN A 134 -7.88 -34.18 22.11
C ASN A 134 -6.80 -33.51 22.97
N THR A 135 -6.78 -32.18 23.00
CA THR A 135 -5.83 -31.34 23.75
C THR A 135 -4.36 -31.55 23.38
N ARG A 136 -4.08 -32.11 22.21
CA ARG A 136 -2.72 -32.41 21.73
C ARG A 136 -2.20 -31.34 20.79
N PHE A 137 -0.89 -31.19 20.77
CA PHE A 137 -0.20 -30.33 19.81
C PHE A 137 0.00 -31.06 18.49
N LEU A 138 -0.13 -30.31 17.39
CA LEU A 138 0.26 -30.73 16.06
C LEU A 138 1.78 -30.94 16.02
N GLY A 139 2.21 -32.10 15.57
CA GLY A 139 3.62 -32.46 15.50
C GLY A 139 3.95 -33.29 14.28
N VAL A 140 5.15 -33.85 14.28
CA VAL A 140 5.63 -34.73 13.23
C VAL A 140 6.09 -36.04 13.86
N ASP A 141 5.66 -37.17 13.29
CA ASP A 141 6.09 -38.47 13.77
C ASP A 141 7.61 -38.65 13.54
N LYS A 142 8.35 -38.93 14.62
CA LYS A 142 9.81 -39.11 14.61
C LYS A 142 10.24 -40.41 13.95
N ILE A 143 9.35 -41.40 13.81
CA ILE A 143 9.70 -42.71 13.23
C ILE A 143 10.18 -42.57 11.77
N PHE A 144 9.75 -41.51 11.06
CA PHE A 144 10.17 -41.23 9.68
C PHE A 144 11.43 -40.37 9.53
N PHE A 145 12.00 -39.83 10.61
CA PHE A 145 13.25 -39.04 10.51
C PHE A 145 14.52 -39.92 10.39
N ASN A 146 14.47 -41.19 10.81
CA ASN A 146 15.64 -42.07 10.88
C ASN A 146 15.72 -43.14 9.78
N LYS A 147 14.76 -43.20 8.83
CA LYS A 147 14.92 -44.05 7.64
C LYS A 147 15.69 -43.26 6.57
N LYS A 148 16.71 -43.92 6.01
CA LYS A 148 17.72 -43.41 5.08
C LYS A 148 17.13 -42.52 3.97
N LYS A 149 17.94 -41.56 3.52
CA LYS A 149 17.73 -40.55 2.47
C LYS A 149 17.21 -41.06 1.10
N ASP A 150 16.98 -42.35 0.92
CA ASP A 150 16.79 -42.96 -0.40
C ASP A 150 15.34 -43.33 -0.75
N GLU A 151 14.37 -43.05 0.12
CA GLU A 151 12.95 -43.17 -0.22
C GLU A 151 12.27 -41.81 -0.08
N GLN A 152 11.72 -41.31 -1.19
CA GLN A 152 10.81 -40.14 -1.29
C GLN A 152 9.48 -40.39 -0.55
N ASN A 153 9.54 -40.82 0.70
CA ASN A 153 8.38 -41.15 1.50
C ASN A 153 7.82 -39.88 2.14
N ASN A 154 6.68 -39.43 1.61
CA ASN A 154 5.76 -38.47 2.21
C ASN A 154 5.72 -38.65 3.73
N ARG A 155 6.25 -37.67 4.46
CA ARG A 155 6.23 -37.68 5.93
C ARG A 155 4.82 -37.28 6.36
N SER A 156 4.12 -38.13 7.11
CA SER A 156 2.77 -37.82 7.56
C SER A 156 2.77 -36.80 8.70
N LEU A 157 1.83 -35.86 8.65
CA LEU A 157 1.51 -34.99 9.79
C LEU A 157 0.88 -35.84 10.89
N ASP A 158 1.33 -35.71 12.14
CA ASP A 158 0.86 -36.56 13.23
C ASP A 158 0.58 -35.77 14.51
N ILE A 159 -0.15 -36.38 15.42
CA ILE A 159 -0.46 -35.84 16.73
C ILE A 159 0.24 -36.74 17.76
N PRO A 160 1.48 -36.40 18.15
CA PRO A 160 2.34 -37.33 18.87
C PRO A 160 1.71 -37.80 20.18
N SER A 161 1.71 -39.12 20.41
CA SER A 161 1.30 -39.69 21.68
C SER A 161 2.31 -39.27 22.77
N ARG A 162 1.85 -38.58 23.81
CA ARG A 162 2.64 -38.40 25.03
C ARG A 162 1.78 -38.67 26.24
N ASP A 163 2.28 -39.45 27.20
CA ASP A 163 1.55 -39.70 28.43
C ASP A 163 1.25 -38.39 29.17
N SER A 164 -0.02 -38.25 29.51
CA SER A 164 -0.59 -37.27 30.41
C SER A 164 0.10 -37.40 31.77
N GLY A 165 0.95 -36.43 32.12
CA GLY A 165 1.58 -36.46 33.43
C GLY A 165 2.44 -35.25 33.81
N SER A 166 2.60 -34.24 32.96
CA SER A 166 3.31 -33.03 33.39
C SER A 166 2.81 -31.79 32.67
N ASN A 167 2.33 -30.84 33.46
CA ASN A 167 2.16 -29.44 33.12
C ASN A 167 3.47 -28.90 32.56
N ILE A 168 3.65 -28.99 31.26
CA ILE A 168 4.83 -28.47 30.59
C ILE A 168 4.37 -27.54 29.47
N TYR A 169 3.95 -26.35 29.88
CA TYR A 169 4.24 -25.15 29.13
C TYR A 169 5.75 -25.17 28.81
N PHE A 170 6.12 -25.14 27.54
CA PHE A 170 7.50 -24.87 27.08
C PHE A 170 8.65 -25.78 27.59
N ARG A 171 8.55 -27.11 27.60
CA ARG A 171 9.80 -27.90 27.44
C ARG A 171 10.17 -27.93 25.98
N ASN A 172 10.85 -26.88 25.55
CA ASN A 172 12.05 -26.91 24.70
C ASN A 172 12.16 -28.13 23.80
N ARG A 173 11.18 -28.34 22.93
CA ARG A 173 11.32 -29.20 21.77
C ARG A 173 11.06 -28.36 20.54
N PRO A 174 12.11 -28.06 19.75
CA PRO A 174 11.97 -27.44 18.43
C PRO A 174 11.04 -28.20 17.47
N THR A 175 10.59 -29.42 17.83
CA THR A 175 9.83 -30.35 16.98
C THR A 175 8.35 -30.02 16.85
N ASP A 176 7.82 -29.06 17.61
CA ASP A 176 6.37 -28.79 17.65
C ASP A 176 6.05 -27.31 17.30
N ALA A 177 7.02 -26.58 16.74
CA ALA A 177 6.90 -25.19 16.35
C ALA A 177 6.64 -25.07 14.84
N TRP A 178 5.63 -24.27 14.49
CA TRP A 178 5.10 -24.10 13.14
C TRP A 178 5.19 -22.64 12.72
N ASN A 179 5.63 -22.38 11.49
CA ASN A 179 5.66 -21.04 10.93
C ASN A 179 4.53 -20.88 9.90
N PHE A 180 3.92 -19.70 9.90
CA PHE A 180 2.97 -19.28 8.87
C PHE A 180 3.71 -18.33 7.93
N ILE A 181 3.98 -18.82 6.73
CA ILE A 181 4.66 -18.06 5.68
C ILE A 181 3.57 -17.52 4.76
N PRO A 182 3.38 -16.18 4.66
CA PRO A 182 2.45 -15.60 3.70
C PRO A 182 2.71 -16.17 2.31
N ALA A 183 1.66 -16.72 1.70
CA ALA A 183 1.74 -17.27 0.34
C ALA A 183 1.14 -16.30 -0.69
N PHE A 184 0.79 -15.09 -0.26
CA PHE A 184 0.20 -14.03 -1.08
C PHE A 184 1.18 -12.88 -1.24
N ASP A 185 1.10 -12.23 -2.39
CA ASP A 185 1.58 -10.86 -2.54
C ASP A 185 0.47 -9.92 -2.06
N TYR A 186 0.86 -8.85 -1.38
CA TYR A 186 -0.05 -7.75 -1.07
C TYR A 186 0.51 -6.46 -1.65
N LYS A 187 -0.39 -5.51 -1.93
CA LYS A 187 -0.04 -4.17 -2.34
C LYS A 187 -0.68 -3.18 -1.39
N LEU A 188 0.13 -2.31 -0.82
CA LEU A 188 -0.34 -1.16 -0.07
C LEU A 188 -0.48 0.03 -1.02
N ASN A 189 -1.56 0.78 -0.89
CA ASN A 189 -1.82 2.00 -1.65
C ASN A 189 -2.02 3.15 -0.67
N ALA A 190 -1.66 4.37 -1.08
CA ALA A 190 -1.83 5.55 -0.25
C ALA A 190 -2.47 6.70 -1.03
N VAL A 191 -3.46 7.34 -0.43
CA VAL A 191 -3.95 8.66 -0.85
C VAL A 191 -3.53 9.67 0.20
N VAL A 192 -2.72 10.64 -0.17
CA VAL A 192 -2.26 11.71 0.73
C VAL A 192 -3.00 12.98 0.38
N ASP A 193 -3.66 13.55 1.38
CA ASP A 193 -4.50 14.74 1.27
C ASP A 193 -4.36 15.65 2.49
N ASN A 194 -5.24 16.67 2.58
CA ASN A 194 -5.34 17.56 3.74
C ASN A 194 -3.99 18.21 4.11
N PHE A 195 -3.32 18.77 3.11
CA PHE A 195 -2.03 19.42 3.28
C PHE A 195 -2.15 20.74 4.06
N GLU A 196 -1.49 20.80 5.21
CA GLU A 196 -1.28 21.99 6.03
C GLU A 196 0.13 22.54 5.79
N TYR A 197 0.22 23.57 4.95
CA TYR A 197 1.49 24.24 4.66
C TYR A 197 1.87 25.26 5.74
N LYS A 198 3.11 25.15 6.25
CA LYS A 198 3.70 26.14 7.17
C LYS A 198 4.49 27.15 6.37
N ILE A 199 3.82 28.21 5.94
CA ILE A 199 4.42 29.27 5.12
C ILE A 199 5.50 30.03 5.92
N PRO A 200 6.80 29.93 5.55
CA PRO A 200 7.85 30.69 6.21
C PRO A 200 7.68 32.20 6.00
N PRO A 201 8.03 33.03 6.99
CA PRO A 201 8.01 34.48 6.82
C PRO A 201 8.97 34.89 5.69
N GLY A 202 8.52 35.81 4.83
CA GLY A 202 9.33 36.32 3.73
C GLY A 202 9.37 35.46 2.47
N ILE A 203 8.75 34.27 2.41
CA ILE A 203 8.81 33.44 1.20
C ILE A 203 8.24 34.12 -0.06
N LYS A 204 7.33 35.09 0.12
CA LYS A 204 6.82 35.93 -0.97
C LYS A 204 7.91 36.75 -1.67
N THR A 205 9.08 36.97 -1.07
CA THR A 205 10.20 37.68 -1.70
C THR A 205 10.96 36.82 -2.72
N GLN A 206 10.74 35.50 -2.73
CA GLN A 206 11.29 34.58 -3.75
C GLN A 206 10.49 34.60 -5.05
N LYS A 207 9.40 35.38 -5.08
CA LYS A 207 8.68 35.72 -6.30
C LYS A 207 9.55 36.64 -7.14
N ILE A 208 9.82 36.23 -8.38
CA ILE A 208 10.46 37.07 -9.39
C ILE A 208 9.48 37.36 -10.52
N GLU A 209 9.57 38.57 -11.05
CA GLU A 209 8.92 38.94 -12.30
C GLU A 209 9.84 38.54 -13.45
N LYS A 210 9.33 37.76 -14.40
CA LYS A 210 10.04 37.38 -15.61
C LYS A 210 9.36 38.00 -16.81
N THR A 211 10.12 38.68 -17.66
CA THR A 211 9.65 39.03 -19.01
C THR A 211 9.55 37.76 -19.82
N ILE A 212 8.37 37.52 -20.38
CA ILE A 212 8.08 36.35 -21.20
C ILE A 212 8.14 36.74 -22.68
N HIS A 213 7.56 37.89 -23.03
CA HIS A 213 7.53 38.40 -24.39
C HIS A 213 7.55 39.94 -24.38
N GLU A 214 8.11 40.51 -25.44
CA GLU A 214 8.20 41.95 -25.65
C GLU A 214 7.96 42.24 -27.14
N ASP A 215 7.12 43.22 -27.43
CA ASP A 215 6.84 43.71 -28.78
C ASP A 215 6.65 45.23 -28.80
N ILE A 216 6.80 45.83 -29.98
CA ILE A 216 6.68 47.28 -30.19
C ILE A 216 5.68 47.55 -31.31
N LEU A 217 4.64 48.32 -30.99
CA LEU A 217 3.63 48.78 -31.92
C LEU A 217 3.89 50.22 -32.31
N ASN A 218 4.20 50.46 -33.58
CA ASN A 218 4.36 51.80 -34.10
C ASN A 218 3.19 52.16 -35.03
N ASN A 219 2.34 53.11 -34.62
CA ASN A 219 1.31 53.65 -35.50
C ASN A 219 1.82 54.88 -36.23
N LEU A 220 2.36 54.66 -37.42
CA LEU A 220 2.85 55.72 -38.30
C LEU A 220 1.73 56.52 -39.01
N SER A 221 0.46 56.11 -38.85
CA SER A 221 -0.65 56.83 -39.46
C SER A 221 -0.76 58.24 -38.89
N SER A 222 -1.08 59.18 -39.77
CA SER A 222 -1.27 60.59 -39.42
C SER A 222 -2.63 60.88 -38.77
N SER A 223 -3.61 59.98 -38.93
CA SER A 223 -5.01 60.25 -38.56
C SER A 223 -5.82 59.03 -38.10
N SER A 224 -5.42 57.80 -38.46
CA SER A 224 -6.17 56.60 -38.10
C SER A 224 -5.57 55.90 -36.88
N LYS A 225 -6.43 55.42 -35.97
CA LYS A 225 -6.03 54.50 -34.90
C LYS A 225 -5.61 53.15 -35.50
N LEU A 226 -4.61 52.53 -34.90
CA LEU A 226 -4.27 51.13 -35.16
C LEU A 226 -4.93 50.26 -34.08
N ILE A 227 -5.73 49.28 -34.49
CA ILE A 227 -6.35 48.32 -33.57
C ILE A 227 -5.73 46.96 -33.87
N THR A 228 -5.02 46.40 -32.89
CA THR A 228 -4.35 45.10 -33.03
C THR A 228 -4.73 44.20 -31.86
N THR A 229 -5.07 42.96 -32.16
CA THR A 229 -5.24 41.91 -31.14
C THR A 229 -3.96 41.11 -31.04
N PHE A 230 -3.49 40.95 -29.80
CA PHE A 230 -2.30 40.17 -29.49
C PHE A 230 -2.71 38.91 -28.77
N ASP A 231 -2.49 37.78 -29.45
CA ASP A 231 -2.59 36.45 -28.90
C ASP A 231 -1.21 35.96 -28.52
N PHE A 232 -0.94 35.93 -27.23
CA PHE A 232 0.28 35.34 -26.69
C PHE A 232 -0.02 33.96 -26.13
N GLN A 233 0.82 32.99 -26.48
CA GLN A 233 0.74 31.63 -25.96
C GLN A 233 2.16 31.12 -25.68
N GLU A 234 2.47 30.88 -24.40
CA GLU A 234 3.75 30.29 -24.02
C GLU A 234 3.57 29.11 -23.05
N GLY A 235 4.37 28.07 -23.28
CA GLY A 235 4.44 26.93 -22.39
C GLY A 235 5.52 27.11 -21.33
N LEU A 236 5.12 27.44 -20.12
CA LEU A 236 6.01 27.56 -18.97
C LEU A 236 6.10 26.21 -18.23
N ILE A 237 7.30 25.88 -17.74
CA ILE A 237 7.54 24.61 -17.04
C ILE A 237 7.48 24.86 -15.54
N ASN A 238 6.45 24.29 -14.90
CA ASN A 238 6.34 24.19 -13.46
C ASN A 238 7.06 22.93 -12.98
N THR A 239 7.80 23.04 -11.89
CA THR A 239 8.42 21.90 -11.22
C THR A 239 7.86 21.80 -9.82
N PHE A 240 7.36 20.62 -9.46
CA PHE A 240 6.89 20.29 -8.11
C PHE A 240 7.68 19.11 -7.59
N LYS A 241 8.08 19.18 -6.32
CA LYS A 241 8.78 18.11 -5.63
C LYS A 241 8.16 17.87 -4.27
N PHE A 242 7.89 16.59 -4.00
CA PHE A 242 7.40 16.12 -2.72
C PHE A 242 8.35 15.05 -2.20
N SER A 243 8.64 15.11 -0.91
CA SER A 243 9.31 14.06 -0.14
C SER A 243 8.47 13.77 1.10
N PHE A 244 8.76 12.66 1.78
CA PHE A 244 8.14 12.30 3.05
C PHE A 244 9.22 11.86 4.05
N ASN A 245 9.07 12.26 5.31
CA ASN A 245 9.93 11.77 6.39
C ASN A 245 9.61 10.31 6.72
N GLU A 246 8.32 9.97 6.69
CA GLU A 246 7.84 8.61 6.82
C GLU A 246 8.12 7.87 5.51
N SER A 247 9.00 6.86 5.52
CA SER A 247 9.22 6.02 4.34
C SER A 247 7.90 5.38 3.93
N LEU A 248 7.54 5.55 2.66
CA LEU A 248 6.42 4.90 2.00
C LEU A 248 6.95 4.07 0.82
N ASP A 249 8.20 3.62 0.89
CA ASP A 249 8.94 2.88 -0.15
C ASP A 249 8.32 1.52 -0.50
N PHE A 250 7.45 1.02 0.37
CA PHE A 250 6.67 -0.21 0.21
C PHE A 250 5.26 0.02 -0.38
N ILE A 251 4.82 1.28 -0.53
CA ILE A 251 3.54 1.63 -1.15
C ILE A 251 3.66 1.45 -2.66
N SER A 252 2.79 0.64 -3.23
CA SER A 252 2.75 0.36 -4.67
C SER A 252 2.26 1.55 -5.48
N GLU A 253 1.21 2.22 -5.02
CA GLU A 253 0.63 3.37 -5.70
C GLU A 253 0.33 4.48 -4.69
N THR A 254 0.79 5.70 -4.99
CA THR A 254 0.52 6.87 -4.16
C THR A 254 -0.17 7.94 -4.99
N LYS A 255 -1.27 8.46 -4.47
CA LYS A 255 -2.00 9.61 -5.02
C LYS A 255 -1.85 10.79 -4.07
N LEU A 256 -1.40 11.95 -4.56
CA LEU A 256 -1.35 13.18 -3.78
C LEU A 256 -2.44 14.13 -4.27
N ILE A 257 -3.25 14.64 -3.35
CA ILE A 257 -4.27 15.66 -3.62
C ILE A 257 -3.92 16.88 -2.78
N THR A 258 -3.52 17.97 -3.43
CA THR A 258 -3.07 19.17 -2.72
C THR A 258 -3.35 20.47 -3.45
N VAL A 259 -3.48 21.57 -2.71
CA VAL A 259 -3.50 22.92 -3.24
C VAL A 259 -2.08 23.46 -3.33
N ILE A 260 -1.63 23.83 -4.53
CA ILE A 260 -0.29 24.42 -4.68
C ILE A 260 -0.25 25.79 -3.97
N PRO A 261 0.69 26.02 -3.04
CA PRO A 261 0.79 27.28 -2.30
C PRO A 261 0.79 28.51 -3.23
N PHE A 262 0.00 29.53 -2.88
CA PHE A 262 -0.14 30.79 -3.64
C PHE A 262 -0.81 30.71 -5.01
N LYS A 263 -1.25 29.52 -5.45
CA LYS A 263 -1.99 29.34 -6.70
C LYS A 263 -3.49 29.10 -6.49
N ASP A 264 -3.89 28.70 -5.28
CA ASP A 264 -5.27 28.38 -4.87
C ASP A 264 -5.98 27.38 -5.81
N ILE A 265 -5.20 26.52 -6.48
CA ILE A 265 -5.69 25.47 -7.37
C ILE A 265 -5.30 24.11 -6.80
N GLU A 266 -6.30 23.26 -6.62
CA GLU A 266 -6.11 21.85 -6.27
C GLU A 266 -5.51 21.08 -7.45
N LYS A 267 -4.55 20.22 -7.14
CA LYS A 267 -3.82 19.38 -8.08
C LYS A 267 -3.79 17.95 -7.57
N GLU A 268 -3.91 17.03 -8.51
CA GLU A 268 -3.79 15.61 -8.30
C GLU A 268 -2.51 15.09 -8.96
N PHE A 269 -1.70 14.36 -8.19
CA PHE A 269 -0.49 13.72 -8.69
C PHE A 269 -0.53 12.21 -8.40
N ASN A 270 -0.38 11.40 -9.45
CA ASN A 270 -0.39 9.95 -9.35
C ASN A 270 1.03 9.40 -9.52
N PHE A 271 1.47 8.59 -8.57
CA PHE A 271 2.80 7.98 -8.53
C PHE A 271 2.66 6.45 -8.51
N LYS A 272 3.30 5.81 -9.48
CA LYS A 272 3.40 4.34 -9.55
C LYS A 272 4.50 3.77 -8.65
N TYR A 273 5.33 4.64 -8.08
CA TYR A 273 6.47 4.23 -7.27
C TYR A 273 6.50 5.03 -5.99
N SER A 274 7.15 4.39 -5.05
CA SER A 274 7.09 4.64 -3.64
C SER A 274 7.96 5.81 -3.22
N PHE A 275 7.63 6.46 -2.10
CA PHE A 275 8.44 7.54 -1.55
C PHE A 275 9.42 6.97 -0.54
N GLU A 276 10.65 6.74 -0.96
CA GLU A 276 11.74 6.50 -0.02
C GLU A 276 11.92 7.73 0.89
N ALA A 277 12.10 7.47 2.19
CA ALA A 277 12.32 8.55 3.16
C ALA A 277 13.42 9.50 2.69
N ASN A 278 13.12 10.81 2.72
CA ASN A 278 14.03 11.88 2.30
C ASN A 278 14.45 11.86 0.81
N LYS A 279 13.86 11.04 -0.05
CA LYS A 279 14.02 11.15 -1.51
C LYS A 279 12.83 11.90 -2.11
N SER A 280 13.12 12.96 -2.84
CA SER A 280 12.09 13.76 -3.49
C SER A 280 11.72 13.21 -4.86
N SER A 281 10.44 13.01 -5.13
CA SER A 281 9.93 12.80 -6.48
C SER A 281 9.84 14.15 -7.21
N LYS A 282 10.35 14.23 -8.44
CA LYS A 282 10.27 15.45 -9.27
C LYS A 282 9.19 15.29 -10.33
N ILE A 283 8.21 16.19 -10.31
CA ILE A 283 7.18 16.34 -11.33
C ILE A 283 7.48 17.59 -12.14
N MET A 284 7.35 17.49 -13.45
CA MET A 284 7.42 18.64 -14.35
C MET A 284 6.09 18.75 -15.09
N GLU A 285 5.37 19.84 -14.88
CA GLU A 285 4.15 20.14 -15.62
C GLU A 285 4.41 21.31 -16.57
N LYS A 286 4.04 21.15 -17.84
CA LYS A 286 4.02 22.26 -18.78
C LYS A 286 2.66 22.93 -18.69
N GLU A 287 2.65 24.18 -18.24
CA GLU A 287 1.45 25.01 -18.20
C GLU A 287 1.44 25.95 -19.40
N LEU A 288 0.34 25.91 -20.14
CA LEU A 288 0.14 26.79 -21.27
C LEU A 288 -0.50 28.09 -20.77
N CYS A 289 0.28 29.17 -20.77
CA CYS A 289 -0.22 30.49 -20.43
C CYS A 289 -0.67 31.18 -21.72
N THR A 290 -1.93 31.61 -21.76
CA THR A 290 -2.50 32.36 -22.88
C THR A 290 -2.95 33.73 -22.41
N THR A 291 -2.55 34.78 -23.15
CA THR A 291 -2.97 36.15 -22.91
C THR A 291 -3.43 36.74 -24.24
N THR A 292 -4.74 36.98 -24.35
CA THR A 292 -5.34 37.68 -25.50
C THR A 292 -5.78 39.07 -25.06
N LYS A 293 -5.30 40.11 -25.76
CA LYS A 293 -5.77 41.48 -25.52
C LYS A 293 -5.73 42.32 -26.79
N THR A 294 -6.81 43.04 -27.04
CA THR A 294 -6.90 44.06 -28.10
C THR A 294 -6.38 45.39 -27.57
N ILE A 295 -5.53 46.04 -28.37
CA ILE A 295 -4.89 47.32 -28.05
C ILE A 295 -5.25 48.32 -29.15
N GLU A 296 -5.62 49.54 -28.75
CA GLU A 296 -5.76 50.69 -29.64
C GLU A 296 -4.53 51.59 -29.49
N VAL A 297 -3.83 51.85 -30.60
CA VAL A 297 -2.67 52.73 -30.65
C VAL A 297 -3.04 53.99 -31.42
N SER A 298 -2.88 55.16 -30.79
CA SER A 298 -3.24 56.45 -31.37
C SER A 298 -2.35 56.80 -32.58
N PRO A 299 -2.80 57.66 -33.51
CA PRO A 299 -1.98 58.14 -34.63
C PRO A 299 -0.65 58.74 -34.14
N LYS A 300 0.44 58.49 -34.89
CA LYS A 300 1.81 58.96 -34.59
C LYS A 300 2.32 58.61 -33.19
N SER A 301 1.85 57.49 -32.63
CA SER A 301 2.28 57.02 -31.31
C SER A 301 2.87 55.62 -31.39
N CYS A 302 3.70 55.29 -30.39
CA CYS A 302 4.34 54.01 -30.27
C CYS A 302 4.07 53.43 -28.88
N VAL A 303 3.65 52.17 -28.83
CA VAL A 303 3.35 51.45 -27.59
C VAL A 303 4.24 50.23 -27.52
N LYS A 304 5.00 50.13 -26.42
CA LYS A 304 5.72 48.92 -26.04
C LYS A 304 4.77 48.00 -25.28
N VAL A 305 4.69 46.75 -25.72
CA VAL A 305 3.90 45.70 -25.11
C VAL A 305 4.86 44.72 -24.45
N THR A 306 4.74 44.56 -23.13
CA THR A 306 5.56 43.58 -22.39
C THR A 306 4.66 42.64 -21.62
N ASP A 307 4.83 41.34 -21.86
CA ASP A 307 4.17 40.27 -21.13
C ASP A 307 5.08 39.75 -20.01
N TYR A 308 4.54 39.68 -18.81
CA TYR A 308 5.24 39.29 -17.59
C TYR A 308 4.63 38.04 -16.96
N CYS A 309 5.47 37.26 -16.30
CA CYS A 309 5.11 36.15 -15.44
C CYS A 309 5.62 36.42 -14.03
N ASP A 310 4.71 36.35 -13.05
CA ASP A 310 5.09 36.21 -11.66
C ASP A 310 5.46 34.75 -11.39
N PHE A 311 6.73 34.49 -11.09
CA PHE A 311 7.28 33.15 -10.95
C PHE A 311 7.89 32.94 -9.57
N MET A 312 7.47 31.88 -8.88
CA MET A 312 8.13 31.43 -7.65
C MET A 312 9.36 30.59 -8.00
N VAL A 313 10.51 30.92 -7.42
CA VAL A 313 11.77 30.18 -7.66
C VAL A 313 12.19 29.42 -6.43
N ASN A 314 12.36 28.10 -6.58
CA ASN A 314 12.97 27.20 -5.60
C ASN A 314 12.40 27.39 -4.19
N ILE A 315 11.08 27.55 -4.10
CA ILE A 315 10.43 27.69 -2.81
C ILE A 315 10.52 26.36 -2.06
N GLU A 316 10.67 26.44 -0.74
CA GLU A 316 10.65 25.29 0.15
C GLU A 316 9.67 25.57 1.29
N ILE A 317 8.63 24.74 1.42
CA ILE A 317 7.54 24.94 2.38
C ILE A 317 7.31 23.63 3.13
N PRO A 318 7.58 23.60 4.44
CA PRO A 318 7.22 22.47 5.27
C PRO A 318 5.70 22.25 5.28
N PHE A 319 5.26 20.99 5.26
CA PHE A 319 3.87 20.62 5.33
C PHE A 319 3.62 19.48 6.33
N LYS A 320 2.37 19.38 6.76
CA LYS A 320 1.79 18.16 7.34
C LYS A 320 0.63 17.74 6.45
N ALA A 321 0.38 16.44 6.35
CA ALA A 321 -0.73 15.90 5.58
C ALA A 321 -1.26 14.63 6.25
N THR A 322 -2.38 14.14 5.75
CA THR A 322 -2.94 12.86 6.15
C THR A 322 -2.78 11.87 5.00
N ALA A 323 -2.29 10.67 5.30
CA ALA A 323 -2.24 9.56 4.36
C ALA A 323 -3.32 8.55 4.74
N GLU A 324 -4.27 8.33 3.85
CA GLU A 324 -5.18 7.19 3.87
C GLU A 324 -4.47 6.00 3.21
N ILE A 325 -4.27 4.92 3.96
CA ILE A 325 -3.56 3.73 3.50
C ILE A 325 -4.53 2.56 3.46
N THR A 326 -4.59 1.91 2.30
CA THR A 326 -5.38 0.69 2.04
C THR A 326 -4.47 -0.43 1.56
N ALA A 327 -4.97 -1.66 1.56
CA ALA A 327 -4.25 -2.77 0.97
C ALA A 327 -5.16 -3.69 0.16
N ILE A 328 -4.56 -4.36 -0.81
CA ILE A 328 -5.17 -5.47 -1.54
C ILE A 328 -4.29 -6.71 -1.40
N CYS A 329 -4.91 -7.88 -1.28
CA CYS A 329 -4.23 -9.16 -1.34
C CYS A 329 -5.17 -10.26 -1.85
N ASP A 330 -4.62 -11.47 -2.04
CA ASP A 330 -5.42 -12.64 -2.35
C ASP A 330 -6.22 -13.10 -1.11
N ARG A 331 -7.55 -13.18 -1.25
CA ARG A 331 -8.47 -13.55 -0.18
C ARG A 331 -9.20 -14.86 -0.46
N TYR A 332 -9.43 -15.63 0.59
CA TYR A 332 -10.19 -16.87 0.50
C TYR A 332 -11.69 -16.63 0.74
N LYS A 333 -12.52 -17.35 0.00
CA LYS A 333 -13.96 -17.44 0.21
C LYS A 333 -14.31 -18.69 1.02
N GLU A 334 -15.52 -18.66 1.59
CA GLU A 334 -16.09 -19.80 2.31
C GLU A 334 -16.24 -21.06 1.44
N ASP A 335 -16.36 -20.92 0.12
CA ASP A 335 -16.47 -22.03 -0.83
C ASP A 335 -15.12 -22.68 -1.22
N GLY A 336 -14.01 -22.19 -0.67
CA GLY A 336 -12.67 -22.68 -0.96
C GLY A 336 -11.96 -21.99 -2.14
N THR A 337 -12.61 -21.02 -2.80
CA THR A 337 -12.00 -20.31 -3.94
C THR A 337 -11.19 -19.09 -3.49
N ILE A 338 -10.18 -18.72 -4.29
CA ILE A 338 -9.33 -17.53 -4.06
C ILE A 338 -9.81 -16.37 -4.94
N VAL A 339 -10.05 -15.23 -4.32
CA VAL A 339 -10.26 -13.93 -4.99
C VAL A 339 -8.95 -13.18 -4.98
N LYS A 340 -8.37 -12.97 -6.17
CA LYS A 340 -7.10 -12.24 -6.29
C LYS A 340 -7.27 -10.74 -6.11
N ASN A 341 -6.26 -10.08 -5.56
CA ASN A 341 -6.17 -8.61 -5.45
C ASN A 341 -7.44 -7.96 -4.84
N SER A 342 -8.03 -8.58 -3.83
CA SER A 342 -9.18 -8.05 -3.13
C SER A 342 -8.76 -7.08 -2.03
N GLU A 343 -9.57 -6.05 -1.78
CA GLU A 343 -9.48 -5.24 -0.56
C GLU A 343 -9.51 -6.11 0.69
N VAL A 344 -8.71 -5.71 1.67
CA VAL A 344 -8.57 -6.37 2.98
C VAL A 344 -9.06 -5.46 4.09
N GLU A 345 -9.47 -6.04 5.21
CA GLU A 345 -9.89 -5.28 6.38
C GLU A 345 -8.70 -4.71 7.20
N GLU A 346 -9.01 -3.81 8.12
CA GLU A 346 -8.08 -3.03 8.95
C GLU A 346 -6.91 -3.84 9.55
N ASP A 347 -7.21 -5.00 10.16
CA ASP A 347 -6.22 -5.82 10.84
C ASP A 347 -5.13 -6.33 9.88
N ALA A 348 -5.48 -6.55 8.60
CA ALA A 348 -4.52 -6.91 7.57
C ALA A 348 -3.63 -5.74 7.16
N VAL A 349 -4.23 -4.57 6.90
CA VAL A 349 -3.46 -3.34 6.59
C VAL A 349 -2.49 -3.04 7.72
N ARG A 350 -2.92 -3.20 8.97
CA ARG A 350 -2.08 -2.99 10.16
C ARG A 350 -0.89 -3.94 10.23
N LEU A 351 -1.10 -5.22 9.91
CA LEU A 351 0.01 -6.17 9.87
C LEU A 351 0.99 -5.79 8.77
N PHE A 352 0.52 -5.48 7.56
CA PHE A 352 1.37 -5.14 6.43
C PHE A 352 2.21 -3.88 6.70
N LEU A 353 1.62 -2.85 7.31
CA LEU A 353 2.37 -1.67 7.75
C LEU A 353 3.46 -2.01 8.78
N LYS A 354 3.15 -2.89 9.73
CA LYS A 354 4.12 -3.36 10.72
C LYS A 354 5.25 -4.16 10.08
N GLU A 355 4.96 -5.04 9.12
CA GLU A 355 5.97 -5.83 8.41
C GLU A 355 6.90 -4.96 7.56
N ASN A 356 6.41 -3.85 7.03
CA ASN A 356 7.22 -2.86 6.31
C ASN A 356 7.85 -1.79 7.23
N ASN A 357 7.79 -1.95 8.55
CA ASN A 357 8.36 -1.02 9.53
C ASN A 357 7.89 0.43 9.37
N PHE A 358 6.62 0.64 8.98
CA PHE A 358 6.07 1.98 8.84
C PHE A 358 6.18 2.76 10.16
N GLN A 359 6.78 3.96 10.11
CA GLN A 359 7.04 4.80 11.28
C GLN A 359 6.04 5.96 11.46
N GLY A 360 5.07 6.09 10.54
CA GLY A 360 4.09 7.17 10.62
C GLY A 360 3.12 7.02 11.80
N LYS A 361 2.65 8.16 12.31
CA LYS A 361 1.71 8.17 13.43
C LYS A 361 0.29 7.88 12.94
N ILE A 362 -0.23 6.71 13.26
CA ILE A 362 -1.64 6.35 13.02
C ILE A 362 -2.56 7.22 13.87
N ILE A 363 -3.60 7.79 13.25
CA ILE A 363 -4.57 8.71 13.86
C ILE A 363 -5.89 8.02 14.13
N LYS A 364 -6.42 7.30 13.13
CA LYS A 364 -7.71 6.63 13.20
C LYS A 364 -7.78 5.47 12.19
N PHE A 365 -8.82 4.68 12.36
CA PHE A 365 -9.21 3.59 11.48
C PHE A 365 -10.64 3.85 11.02
N GLU A 366 -10.92 3.63 9.74
CA GLU A 366 -12.25 3.83 9.16
C GLU A 366 -12.44 2.82 8.02
N GLY A 367 -13.38 1.89 8.19
CA GLY A 367 -13.61 0.81 7.23
C GLY A 367 -12.35 -0.03 6.98
N ASN A 368 -11.90 -0.08 5.73
CA ASN A 368 -10.72 -0.82 5.29
C ASN A 368 -9.44 0.04 5.23
N SER A 369 -9.51 1.27 5.76
CA SER A 369 -8.47 2.27 5.64
C SER A 369 -7.82 2.62 6.98
N ILE A 370 -6.51 2.83 6.95
CA ILE A 370 -5.72 3.38 8.06
C ILE A 370 -5.34 4.82 7.73
N PHE A 371 -5.61 5.75 8.65
CA PHE A 371 -5.22 7.15 8.47
C PHE A 371 -3.98 7.46 9.31
N ALA A 372 -2.92 7.94 8.67
CA ALA A 372 -1.66 8.30 9.31
C ALA A 372 -1.28 9.76 9.04
N LYS A 373 -0.60 10.41 10.00
CA LYS A 373 0.05 11.70 9.74
C LYS A 373 1.34 11.45 8.99
N VAL A 374 1.52 12.21 7.92
CA VAL A 374 2.79 12.31 7.19
C VAL A 374 3.22 13.77 7.11
N ASN A 375 4.51 14.02 7.03
CA ASN A 375 5.04 15.38 6.99
C ASN A 375 6.40 15.40 6.31
N ASP A 376 6.69 16.52 5.64
CA ASP A 376 8.02 16.87 5.12
C ASP A 376 7.95 18.29 4.51
N THR A 377 8.56 18.48 3.33
CA THR A 377 8.80 19.74 2.66
C THR A 377 8.36 19.63 1.21
N PHE A 378 7.48 20.53 0.80
CA PHE A 378 7.16 20.77 -0.59
C PHE A 378 8.24 21.69 -1.18
N ARG A 379 8.74 21.35 -2.36
CA ARG A 379 9.64 22.24 -3.11
C ARG A 379 9.09 22.52 -4.50
N GLY A 380 9.17 23.76 -4.94
CA GLY A 380 8.55 24.13 -6.21
C GLY A 380 9.17 25.33 -6.89
N SER A 381 9.06 25.32 -8.22
CA SER A 381 9.31 26.47 -9.08
C SER A 381 8.17 26.55 -10.09
N TYR A 382 7.32 27.58 -10.00
CA TYR A 382 6.08 27.61 -10.78
C TYR A 382 5.53 29.01 -11.01
N VAL A 383 4.69 29.11 -12.03
CA VAL A 383 3.96 30.31 -12.42
C VAL A 383 2.81 30.58 -11.44
N LEU A 384 2.69 31.83 -10.99
CA LEU A 384 1.57 32.31 -10.21
C LEU A 384 0.51 32.95 -11.10
N LYS A 385 0.93 33.88 -11.95
CA LYS A 385 0.08 34.58 -12.90
C LYS A 385 0.88 35.16 -14.04
N THR A 386 0.21 35.38 -15.17
CA THR A 386 0.71 36.18 -16.28
C THR A 386 -0.08 37.49 -16.38
N TYR A 387 0.56 38.54 -16.87
CA TYR A 387 -0.09 39.83 -17.11
C TYR A 387 0.70 40.66 -18.12
N ARG A 388 0.03 41.66 -18.70
CA ARG A 388 0.57 42.53 -19.75
C ARG A 388 0.67 43.97 -19.27
N LYS A 389 1.82 44.60 -19.51
CA LYS A 389 2.03 46.05 -19.34
C LYS A 389 2.13 46.71 -20.71
N LEU A 390 1.55 47.91 -20.80
CA LEU A 390 1.65 48.78 -21.96
C LEU A 390 2.40 50.04 -21.53
N GLU A 391 3.38 50.44 -22.31
CA GLU A 391 4.17 51.65 -22.08
C GLU A 391 4.17 52.48 -23.35
N ASP A 392 3.74 53.73 -23.26
CA ASP A 392 3.93 54.68 -24.36
C ASP A 392 5.42 54.99 -24.47
N ILE A 393 5.97 54.80 -25.67
CA ILE A 393 7.38 55.10 -25.95
C ILE A 393 7.45 56.15 -27.06
N ILE A 394 8.51 56.96 -27.02
CA ILE A 394 8.76 57.96 -28.06
C ILE A 394 9.00 57.19 -29.37
N PRO A 395 8.32 57.55 -30.47
CA PRO A 395 8.56 56.92 -31.76
C PRO A 395 10.06 57.03 -32.10
N MET A 396 10.72 55.89 -32.29
CA MET A 396 12.01 55.91 -32.97
C MET A 396 11.74 56.32 -34.41
N VAL A 397 11.86 57.61 -34.68
CA VAL A 397 11.96 58.12 -36.05
C VAL A 397 13.25 57.52 -36.60
N PRO A 398 13.21 56.72 -37.68
CA PRO A 398 14.45 56.36 -38.37
C PRO A 398 15.07 57.67 -38.83
N GLU A 399 16.22 58.03 -38.28
CA GLU A 399 17.05 59.07 -38.88
C GLU A 399 17.31 58.63 -40.32
N ASN A 400 16.83 59.46 -41.26
CA ASN A 400 16.80 59.27 -42.72
C ASN A 400 15.50 58.67 -43.28
N THR A 401 14.44 59.47 -43.26
CA THR A 401 13.58 59.57 -44.45
C THR A 401 13.47 61.03 -44.84
N VAL A 402 14.41 61.47 -45.69
CA VAL A 402 14.28 62.70 -46.45
C VAL A 402 13.03 62.56 -47.31
N CYS A 403 12.04 63.43 -47.08
CA CYS A 403 10.97 63.65 -48.03
C CYS A 403 11.60 64.27 -49.29
N ILE A 404 11.50 63.59 -50.43
CA ILE A 404 11.58 64.21 -51.74
C ILE A 404 10.13 64.32 -52.21
N ASP A 405 9.77 65.54 -52.63
CA ASP A 405 8.44 66.07 -52.91
C ASP A 405 7.49 65.18 -53.73
#